data_AF-A0A432WUU4-F1
#
_entry.id   AF-A0A432WUU4-F1
#
_cell.length_a   1.000
_cell.length_b   1.000
_cell.length_c   1.000
_cell.angle_alpha   90.00
_cell.angle_beta   90.00
_cell.angle_gamma   90.00
#
_symmetry.space_group_name_H-M   'P 1'
#
loop_
_entity.id
_entity.type
_entity.pdbx_description
1 polymer ?
#
loop_
_entity_poly.entity_id
_entity_poly.type
_entity_poly.pdbx_seq_one_letter_code
_entity_poly.pdbx_strand_id
1 'polypeptide(L)'
;MQTIYDMIQESPAFYAWAFGLVNLAWGLFTYFNKQRHDRELRHLEQDLRFNADRRLKLFDLKATQYSQYVTDLDSLGKKNQVEIPSRMQPIFDKYFQDYLAASEAADEEQQRKTIGWLGSQVSEIMQESLQDVMKLKYESNRLKLIATDQMLTTFEIIEKLNQEIFDITNTYMSQFTEIVKHQKTEETELFQKEATRLGEELQTQSRKLLSQMRQEINEI
;
A
#
# COMPACT_ATOMS: atom_id res chain seq x y z
N MET A 1 51.02 54.28 -20.83
CA MET A 1 52.23 53.64 -20.27
C MET A 1 53.21 54.69 -19.77
N GLN A 2 53.68 55.66 -20.59
CA GLN A 2 54.58 56.73 -20.11
C GLN A 2 53.96 57.64 -19.05
N THR A 3 52.71 58.09 -19.21
CA THR A 3 52.01 58.93 -18.22
C THR A 3 51.80 58.28 -16.86
N ILE A 4 51.65 56.95 -16.80
CA ILE A 4 51.52 56.22 -15.53
C ILE A 4 52.89 56.08 -14.88
N TYR A 5 53.94 55.91 -15.69
CA TYR A 5 55.32 55.75 -15.22
C TYR A 5 55.87 57.06 -14.63
N ASP A 6 55.62 58.19 -15.30
CA ASP A 6 56.04 59.51 -14.83
C ASP A 6 55.31 59.92 -13.52
N MET A 7 54.01 59.59 -13.42
CA MET A 7 53.21 59.84 -12.22
C MET A 7 53.68 59.00 -11.01
N ILE A 8 54.17 57.78 -11.23
CA ILE A 8 54.76 56.92 -10.19
C ILE A 8 56.11 57.47 -9.71
N GLN A 9 56.86 58.17 -10.58
CA GLN A 9 58.19 58.67 -10.30
C GLN A 9 58.20 59.98 -9.48
N GLU A 10 57.10 60.76 -9.50
CA GLU A 10 56.93 61.96 -8.67
C GLU A 10 56.74 61.63 -7.17
N SER A 11 56.18 60.47 -6.83
CA SER A 11 55.96 60.05 -5.43
C SER A 11 56.09 58.53 -5.24
N PRO A 12 57.27 57.94 -5.46
CA PRO A 12 57.47 56.49 -5.46
C PRO A 12 57.12 55.83 -4.12
N ALA A 13 57.25 56.55 -3.00
CA ALA A 13 56.84 56.07 -1.68
C ALA A 13 55.32 55.90 -1.55
N PHE A 14 54.52 56.78 -2.17
CA PHE A 14 53.05 56.69 -2.13
C PHE A 14 52.55 55.48 -2.93
N TYR A 15 53.09 55.27 -4.13
CA TYR A 15 52.72 54.13 -4.97
C TYR A 15 53.20 52.78 -4.42
N ALA A 16 54.35 52.73 -3.75
CA ALA A 16 54.79 51.53 -3.02
C ALA A 16 53.82 51.16 -1.88
N TRP A 17 53.37 52.16 -1.12
CA TRP A 17 52.35 51.96 -0.08
C TRP A 17 50.99 51.57 -0.66
N ALA A 18 50.55 52.22 -1.73
CA ALA A 18 49.31 51.88 -2.42
C ALA A 18 49.33 50.45 -2.96
N PHE A 19 50.43 50.03 -3.60
CA PHE A 19 50.62 48.67 -4.08
C PHE A 19 50.64 47.66 -2.94
N GLY A 20 51.30 47.99 -1.82
CA GLY A 20 51.27 47.17 -0.60
C GLY A 20 49.86 46.99 -0.03
N LEU A 21 49.08 48.07 0.07
CA LEU A 21 47.70 48.04 0.55
C LEU A 21 46.77 47.25 -0.38
N VAL A 22 46.91 47.41 -1.70
CA VAL A 22 46.11 46.65 -2.67
C VAL A 22 46.41 45.15 -2.57
N ASN A 23 47.68 44.75 -2.49
CA ASN A 23 48.03 43.33 -2.33
C ASN A 23 47.56 42.75 -0.99
N LEU A 24 47.64 43.53 0.09
CA LEU A 24 47.16 43.11 1.40
C LEU A 24 45.62 42.96 1.41
N ALA A 25 44.90 43.90 0.78
CA ALA A 25 43.46 43.79 0.57
C ALA A 25 43.10 42.56 -0.28
N TRP A 26 43.90 42.22 -1.30
CA TRP A 26 43.71 41.01 -2.10
C TRP A 26 43.98 39.72 -1.33
N GLY A 27 45.02 39.71 -0.50
CA GLY A 27 45.30 38.60 0.43
C GLY A 27 44.15 38.38 1.43
N LEU A 28 43.64 39.46 2.02
CA LEU A 28 42.47 39.39 2.91
C LEU A 28 41.21 38.96 2.17
N PHE A 29 40.93 39.53 1.00
CA PHE A 29 39.77 39.16 0.19
C PHE A 29 39.80 37.68 -0.18
N THR A 30 40.92 37.17 -0.69
CA THR A 30 41.06 35.76 -1.04
C THR A 30 40.94 34.85 0.18
N TYR A 31 41.52 35.23 1.33
CA TYR A 31 41.39 34.49 2.58
C TYR A 31 39.94 34.43 3.07
N PHE A 32 39.25 35.58 3.18
CA PHE A 32 37.86 35.63 3.63
C PHE A 32 36.91 34.96 2.64
N ASN A 33 37.13 35.13 1.34
CA ASN A 33 36.31 34.48 0.32
C ASN A 33 36.48 32.95 0.34
N LYS A 34 37.72 32.46 0.50
CA LYS A 34 37.99 31.03 0.70
C LYS A 34 37.30 30.51 1.96
N GLN A 35 37.45 31.21 3.08
CA GLN A 35 36.83 30.80 4.35
C GLN A 35 35.29 30.78 4.27
N ARG A 36 34.69 31.73 3.56
CA ARG A 36 33.24 31.77 3.32
C ARG A 36 32.79 30.60 2.45
N HIS A 37 33.45 30.37 1.33
CA HIS A 37 33.13 29.26 0.44
C HIS A 37 33.32 27.89 1.11
N ASP A 38 34.39 27.70 1.89
CA ASP A 38 34.60 26.44 2.63
C ASP A 38 33.48 26.20 3.65
N ARG A 39 32.93 27.25 4.27
CA ARG A 39 31.76 27.14 5.16
C ARG A 39 30.49 26.81 4.40
N GLU A 40 30.21 27.53 3.31
CA GLU A 40 29.04 27.27 2.45
C GLU A 40 29.07 25.84 1.89
N LEU A 41 30.25 25.36 1.48
CA LEU A 41 30.44 24.03 0.93
C LEU A 41 30.25 22.93 1.99
N ARG A 42 30.71 23.16 3.23
CA ARG A 42 30.44 22.24 4.35
C ARG A 42 28.96 22.20 4.73
N HIS A 43 28.29 23.35 4.75
CA HIS A 43 26.84 23.40 4.98
C HIS A 43 26.09 22.65 3.88
N LEU A 44 26.44 22.89 2.61
CA LEU A 44 25.85 22.19 1.48
C LEU A 44 26.10 20.67 1.56
N GLU A 45 27.33 20.25 1.89
CA GLU A 45 27.64 18.83 2.05
C GLU A 45 26.84 18.20 3.20
N GLN A 46 26.72 18.89 4.34
CA GLN A 46 25.92 18.42 5.47
C GLN A 46 24.43 18.32 5.13
N ASP A 47 23.87 19.32 4.45
CA ASP A 47 22.47 19.31 4.02
C ASP A 47 22.21 18.19 3.00
N LEU A 48 23.13 17.98 2.05
CA LEU A 48 23.05 16.88 1.10
C LEU A 48 23.13 15.52 1.80
N ARG A 49 24.05 15.33 2.75
CA ARG A 49 24.16 14.09 3.54
C ARG A 49 22.89 13.85 4.37
N PHE A 50 22.39 14.88 5.06
CA PHE A 50 21.17 14.75 5.86
C PHE A 50 19.97 14.39 5.00
N ASN A 51 19.83 15.03 3.83
CA ASN A 51 18.76 14.70 2.89
C ASN A 51 18.91 13.29 2.32
N ALA A 52 20.12 12.84 2.00
CA ALA A 52 20.39 11.47 1.56
C ALA A 52 20.03 10.45 2.65
N ASP A 53 20.49 10.67 3.89
CA ASP A 53 20.17 9.81 5.04
C ASP A 53 18.66 9.76 5.32
N ARG A 54 17.98 10.90 5.21
CA ARG A 54 16.52 10.99 5.38
C ARG A 54 15.80 10.18 4.30
N ARG A 55 16.22 10.31 3.03
CA ARG A 55 15.65 9.54 1.92
C ARG A 55 15.89 8.04 2.08
N LEU A 56 17.10 7.64 2.47
CA LEU A 56 17.43 6.24 2.73
C LEU A 56 16.54 5.64 3.83
N LYS A 57 16.39 6.36 4.96
CA LYS A 57 15.49 5.91 6.04
C LYS A 57 14.03 5.80 5.60
N LEU A 58 13.56 6.75 4.77
CA LEU A 58 12.20 6.72 4.24
C LEU A 58 12.00 5.56 3.27
N PHE A 59 12.99 5.29 2.42
CA PHE A 59 13.03 4.15 1.52
C PHE A 59 12.95 2.83 2.31
N ASP A 60 13.83 2.63 3.30
CA ASP A 60 13.85 1.41 4.11
C ASP A 60 12.53 1.19 4.84
N LEU A 61 11.95 2.27 5.39
CA LEU A 61 10.64 2.22 6.04
C LEU A 61 9.55 1.79 5.05
N LYS A 62 9.45 2.46 3.89
CA LYS A 62 8.43 2.16 2.87
C LYS A 62 8.60 0.75 2.31
N ALA A 63 9.82 0.36 1.94
CA ALA A 63 10.13 -0.97 1.44
C ALA A 63 9.73 -2.06 2.44
N THR A 64 10.05 -1.87 3.73
CA THR A 64 9.68 -2.82 4.79
C THR A 64 8.16 -2.91 4.97
N GLN A 65 7.48 -1.76 5.09
CA GLN A 65 6.04 -1.73 5.32
C GLN A 65 5.25 -2.27 4.12
N TYR A 66 5.65 -1.91 2.88
CA TYR A 66 5.01 -2.41 1.67
C TYR A 66 5.27 -3.90 1.48
N SER A 67 6.50 -4.38 1.70
CA SER A 67 6.81 -5.82 1.63
C SER A 67 5.97 -6.64 2.60
N GLN A 68 5.75 -6.14 3.82
CA GLN A 68 4.89 -6.80 4.80
C GLN A 68 3.46 -6.92 4.26
N TYR A 69 2.87 -5.80 3.83
CA TYR A 69 1.50 -5.79 3.31
C TYR A 69 1.32 -6.68 2.07
N VAL A 70 2.28 -6.70 1.15
CA VAL A 70 2.25 -7.61 -0.01
C VAL A 70 2.28 -9.07 0.44
N THR A 71 3.06 -9.40 1.46
CA THR A 71 3.11 -10.76 2.02
C THR A 71 1.77 -11.16 2.62
N ASP A 72 1.13 -10.27 3.37
CA ASP A 72 -0.19 -10.50 3.95
C ASP A 72 -1.28 -10.62 2.86
N LEU A 73 -1.19 -9.81 1.79
CA LEU A 73 -2.07 -9.89 0.63
C LEU A 73 -1.92 -11.23 -0.11
N ASP A 74 -0.69 -11.68 -0.36
CA ASP A 74 -0.40 -12.95 -1.01
C ASP A 74 -0.89 -14.13 -0.16
N SER A 75 -0.74 -14.05 1.17
CA SER A 75 -1.28 -15.04 2.10
C SER A 75 -2.81 -15.14 2.00
N LEU A 76 -3.51 -14.00 1.98
CA LEU A 76 -4.96 -13.97 1.75
C LEU A 76 -5.32 -14.58 0.38
N GLY A 77 -4.59 -14.20 -0.66
CA GLY A 77 -4.80 -14.71 -2.02
C GLY A 77 -4.68 -16.23 -2.09
N LYS A 78 -3.63 -16.79 -1.47
CA LYS A 78 -3.42 -18.25 -1.37
C LYS A 78 -4.56 -18.93 -0.62
N LYS A 79 -4.97 -18.37 0.52
CA LYS A 79 -6.06 -18.91 1.32
C LYS A 79 -7.37 -18.97 0.53
N ASN A 80 -7.71 -17.89 -0.17
CA ASN A 80 -8.95 -17.81 -0.95
C ASN A 80 -8.95 -18.70 -2.21
N GLN A 81 -7.80 -18.85 -2.88
CA GLN A 81 -7.73 -19.62 -4.13
C GLN A 81 -7.52 -21.12 -3.93
N VAL A 82 -6.91 -21.52 -2.82
CA VAL A 82 -6.50 -22.93 -2.59
C VAL A 82 -7.19 -23.50 -1.36
N GLU A 83 -7.05 -22.84 -0.21
CA GLU A 83 -7.46 -23.42 1.07
C GLU A 83 -8.99 -23.44 1.23
N ILE A 84 -9.67 -22.34 0.91
CA ILE A 84 -11.14 -22.26 1.00
C ILE A 84 -11.81 -23.30 0.08
N PRO A 85 -11.48 -23.40 -1.22
CA PRO A 85 -12.05 -24.45 -2.07
C PRO A 85 -11.78 -25.86 -1.53
N SER A 86 -10.56 -26.12 -1.04
CA SER A 86 -10.20 -27.43 -0.49
C SER A 86 -10.99 -27.80 0.77
N ARG A 87 -11.36 -26.80 1.60
CA ARG A 87 -12.21 -26.98 2.78
C ARG A 87 -13.68 -27.09 2.43
N MET A 88 -14.13 -26.40 1.38
CA MET A 88 -15.52 -26.42 0.92
C MET A 88 -15.90 -27.76 0.29
N GLN A 89 -14.98 -28.42 -0.41
CA GLN A 89 -15.25 -29.71 -1.06
C GLN A 89 -15.85 -30.77 -0.11
N PRO A 90 -15.21 -31.14 1.03
CA PRO A 90 -15.78 -32.13 1.94
C PRO A 90 -17.09 -31.68 2.61
N ILE A 91 -17.29 -30.36 2.75
CA ILE A 91 -18.55 -29.81 3.26
C ILE A 91 -19.68 -30.09 2.27
N PHE A 92 -19.45 -29.82 0.98
CA PHE A 92 -20.41 -30.11 -0.07
C PHE A 92 -20.65 -31.61 -0.24
N ASP A 93 -19.60 -32.42 -0.23
CA ASP A 93 -19.73 -33.88 -0.38
C ASP A 93 -20.64 -34.45 0.72
N LYS A 94 -20.41 -34.02 1.97
CA LYS A 94 -21.26 -34.42 3.11
C LYS A 94 -22.69 -33.89 2.97
N TYR A 95 -22.86 -32.63 2.59
CA TYR A 95 -24.18 -32.06 2.34
C TYR A 95 -24.96 -32.89 1.32
N PHE A 96 -24.35 -33.21 0.17
CA PHE A 96 -25.02 -33.98 -0.87
C PHE A 96 -25.36 -35.39 -0.40
N GLN A 97 -24.45 -36.06 0.30
CA GLN A 97 -24.69 -37.39 0.85
C GLN A 97 -25.86 -37.40 1.84
N ASP A 98 -25.84 -36.49 2.83
CA ASP A 98 -26.85 -36.43 3.88
C ASP A 98 -28.20 -35.95 3.35
N TYR A 99 -28.21 -35.04 2.37
CA TYR A 99 -29.44 -34.52 1.76
C TYR A 99 -30.10 -35.55 0.85
N LEU A 100 -29.32 -36.28 0.03
CA LEU A 100 -29.85 -37.35 -0.82
C LEU A 100 -30.44 -38.49 0.02
N ALA A 101 -29.72 -38.95 1.06
CA ALA A 101 -30.22 -39.98 1.95
C ALA A 101 -31.53 -39.58 2.65
N ALA A 102 -31.62 -38.33 3.12
CA ALA A 102 -32.85 -37.78 3.71
C ALA A 102 -33.99 -37.67 2.69
N SER A 103 -33.68 -37.32 1.43
CA SER A 103 -34.67 -37.26 0.35
C SER A 103 -35.19 -38.63 -0.05
N GLU A 104 -34.35 -39.65 -0.10
CA GLU A 104 -34.76 -41.03 -0.37
C GLU A 104 -35.64 -41.59 0.74
N ALA A 105 -35.37 -41.21 2.00
CA ALA A 105 -36.16 -41.58 3.17
C ALA A 105 -37.43 -40.72 3.37
N ALA A 106 -37.66 -39.71 2.52
CA ALA A 106 -38.72 -38.69 2.68
C ALA A 106 -38.72 -38.00 4.06
N ASP A 107 -37.54 -37.84 4.67
CA ASP A 107 -37.36 -37.23 5.98
C ASP A 107 -37.10 -35.72 5.85
N GLU A 108 -38.18 -34.94 5.87
CA GLU A 108 -38.12 -33.47 5.81
C GLU A 108 -37.36 -32.83 6.99
N GLU A 109 -37.35 -33.47 8.16
CA GLU A 109 -36.65 -32.92 9.33
C GLU A 109 -35.14 -33.02 9.12
N GLN A 110 -34.68 -34.17 8.65
CA GLN A 110 -33.27 -34.39 8.34
C GLN A 110 -32.80 -33.51 7.18
N GLN A 111 -33.61 -33.30 6.14
CA GLN A 111 -33.30 -32.34 5.07
C GLN A 111 -33.06 -30.93 5.61
N ARG A 112 -33.93 -30.44 6.51
CA ARG A 112 -33.77 -29.10 7.12
C ARG A 112 -32.50 -29.03 7.98
N LYS A 113 -32.20 -30.08 8.75
CA LYS A 113 -30.96 -30.14 9.56
C LYS A 113 -29.71 -30.09 8.67
N THR A 114 -29.71 -30.82 7.56
CA THR A 114 -28.59 -30.84 6.61
C THR A 114 -28.37 -29.47 5.94
N ILE A 115 -29.45 -28.77 5.55
CA ILE A 115 -29.36 -27.39 5.03
C ILE A 115 -28.84 -26.43 6.10
N GLY A 116 -29.35 -26.52 7.33
CA GLY A 116 -28.89 -25.69 8.46
C GLY A 116 -27.42 -25.91 8.80
N TRP A 117 -26.95 -27.16 8.73
CA TRP A 117 -25.54 -27.50 8.91
C TRP A 117 -24.66 -26.91 7.80
N LEU A 118 -25.06 -27.00 6.53
CA LEU A 118 -24.32 -26.36 5.43
C LEU A 118 -24.20 -24.85 5.65
N GLY A 119 -25.32 -24.20 6.00
CA GLY A 119 -25.34 -22.76 6.29
C GLY A 119 -24.40 -22.36 7.42
N SER A 120 -24.29 -23.16 8.49
CA SER A 120 -23.38 -22.86 9.60
C SER A 120 -21.91 -23.00 9.20
N GLN A 121 -21.56 -24.03 8.41
CA GLN A 121 -20.20 -24.23 7.91
C GLN A 121 -19.75 -23.12 6.96
N VAL A 122 -20.64 -22.68 6.06
CA VAL A 122 -20.34 -21.54 5.17
C VAL A 122 -20.17 -20.24 5.98
N SER A 123 -21.02 -20.01 6.98
CA SER A 123 -20.90 -18.84 7.85
C SER A 123 -19.58 -18.81 8.64
N GLU A 124 -19.12 -19.96 9.13
CA GLU A 124 -17.85 -20.09 9.82
C GLU A 124 -16.66 -19.70 8.92
N ILE A 125 -16.62 -20.22 7.69
CA ILE A 125 -15.59 -19.87 6.70
C ILE A 125 -15.64 -18.37 6.38
N MET A 126 -16.83 -17.79 6.24
CA MET A 126 -16.96 -16.35 5.99
C MET A 126 -16.45 -15.50 7.15
N GLN A 127 -16.77 -15.87 8.40
CA GLN A 127 -16.28 -15.14 9.57
C GLN A 127 -14.76 -15.17 9.65
N GLU A 128 -14.15 -16.31 9.31
CA GLU A 128 -12.71 -16.44 9.22
C GLU A 128 -12.12 -15.54 8.13
N SER A 129 -12.69 -15.55 6.92
CA SER A 129 -12.27 -14.67 5.83
C SER A 129 -12.42 -13.18 6.17
N LEU A 130 -13.46 -12.81 6.93
CA LEU A 130 -13.64 -11.45 7.42
C LEU A 130 -12.51 -11.01 8.35
N GLN A 131 -12.05 -11.91 9.24
CA GLN A 131 -10.93 -11.60 10.14
C GLN A 131 -9.66 -11.28 9.34
N ASP A 132 -9.38 -12.04 8.28
CA ASP A 132 -8.22 -11.80 7.44
C ASP A 132 -8.32 -10.47 6.67
N VAL A 133 -9.51 -10.13 6.16
CA VAL A 133 -9.78 -8.83 5.52
C VAL A 133 -9.60 -7.69 6.51
N MET A 134 -10.07 -7.86 7.76
CA MET A 134 -9.90 -6.86 8.82
C MET A 134 -8.43 -6.68 9.21
N LYS A 135 -7.63 -7.76 9.18
CA LYS A 135 -6.18 -7.68 9.37
C LYS A 135 -5.54 -6.82 8.29
N LEU A 136 -5.86 -7.06 7.02
CA LEU A 136 -5.37 -6.22 5.91
C LEU A 136 -5.83 -4.77 6.01
N LYS A 137 -7.06 -4.52 6.48
CA LYS A 137 -7.56 -3.15 6.74
C LYS A 137 -6.74 -2.46 7.83
N TYR A 138 -6.41 -3.18 8.91
CA TYR A 138 -5.56 -2.65 9.97
C TYR A 138 -4.14 -2.32 9.47
N GLU A 139 -3.56 -3.18 8.65
CA GLU A 139 -2.25 -2.95 8.03
C GLU A 139 -2.28 -1.79 7.03
N SER A 140 -3.33 -1.69 6.21
CA SER A 140 -3.59 -0.55 5.32
C SER A 140 -3.55 0.78 6.09
N ASN A 141 -4.17 0.87 7.26
CA ASN A 141 -4.15 2.09 8.08
C ASN A 141 -2.74 2.53 8.50
N ARG A 142 -1.80 1.59 8.68
CA ARG A 142 -0.39 1.93 8.94
C ARG A 142 0.28 2.50 7.69
N LEU A 143 -0.05 1.96 6.53
CA LEU A 143 0.46 2.43 5.24
C LEU A 143 -0.05 3.83 4.89
N LYS A 144 -1.27 4.18 5.30
CA LYS A 144 -1.85 5.52 5.03
C LYS A 144 -0.98 6.68 5.50
N LEU A 145 -0.15 6.50 6.54
CA LEU A 145 0.76 7.54 7.05
C LEU A 145 1.95 7.83 6.14
N ILE A 146 2.34 6.86 5.32
CA ILE A 146 3.51 6.93 4.43
C ILE A 146 3.11 6.91 2.95
N ALA A 147 1.80 6.79 2.68
CA ALA A 147 1.22 6.65 1.36
C ALA A 147 1.07 7.99 0.62
N THR A 148 1.10 7.92 -0.71
CA THR A 148 0.68 9.03 -1.57
C THR A 148 -0.84 9.17 -1.59
N ASP A 149 -1.33 10.36 -1.95
CA ASP A 149 -2.76 10.62 -2.09
C ASP A 149 -3.46 9.63 -3.03
N GLN A 150 -2.79 9.24 -4.12
CA GLN A 150 -3.33 8.27 -5.08
C GLN A 150 -3.47 6.86 -4.49
N MET A 151 -2.58 6.47 -3.58
CA MET A 151 -2.68 5.20 -2.86
C MET A 151 -3.76 5.27 -1.80
N LEU A 152 -3.92 6.40 -1.09
CA LEU A 152 -5.01 6.61 -0.14
C LEU A 152 -6.38 6.38 -0.79
N THR A 153 -6.62 6.98 -1.96
CA THR A 153 -7.86 6.74 -2.71
C THR A 153 -8.03 5.26 -3.07
N THR A 154 -6.95 4.58 -3.44
CA THR A 154 -7.02 3.16 -3.82
C THR A 154 -7.30 2.26 -2.60
N PHE A 155 -6.72 2.57 -1.43
CA PHE A 155 -7.04 1.91 -0.16
C PHE A 155 -8.52 2.09 0.20
N GLU A 156 -9.06 3.30 0.09
CA GLU A 156 -10.48 3.57 0.38
C GLU A 156 -11.42 2.78 -0.54
N ILE A 157 -11.11 2.68 -1.83
CA ILE A 157 -11.88 1.88 -2.78
C ILE A 157 -11.82 0.39 -2.40
N ILE A 158 -10.64 -0.14 -2.08
CA ILE A 158 -10.46 -1.53 -1.65
C ILE A 158 -11.26 -1.82 -0.36
N GLU A 159 -11.22 -0.91 0.61
CA GLU A 159 -11.99 -1.04 1.85
C GLU A 159 -13.50 -1.03 1.59
N LYS A 160 -13.96 -0.16 0.69
CA LYS A 160 -15.37 -0.09 0.29
C LYS A 160 -15.82 -1.38 -0.40
N LEU A 161 -15.05 -1.88 -1.37
CA LEU A 161 -15.36 -3.11 -2.10
C LEU A 161 -15.44 -4.32 -1.16
N ASN A 162 -14.52 -4.43 -0.20
CA ASN A 162 -14.58 -5.49 0.80
C ASN A 162 -15.84 -5.40 1.67
N GLN A 163 -16.26 -4.19 2.05
CA GLN A 163 -17.50 -4.00 2.79
C GLN A 163 -18.72 -4.40 1.95
N GLU A 164 -18.77 -3.99 0.67
CA GLU A 164 -19.85 -4.35 -0.24
C GLU A 164 -19.94 -5.88 -0.44
N ILE A 165 -18.80 -6.56 -0.62
CA ILE A 165 -18.74 -8.03 -0.70
C ILE A 165 -19.31 -8.67 0.57
N PHE A 166 -18.93 -8.15 1.74
CA PHE A 166 -19.41 -8.67 3.00
C PHE A 166 -20.93 -8.48 3.17
N ASP A 167 -21.44 -7.31 2.83
CA ASP A 167 -22.86 -6.96 2.96
C ASP A 167 -23.73 -7.83 2.05
N ILE A 168 -23.33 -8.03 0.78
CA ILE A 168 -24.08 -8.91 -0.13
C ILE A 168 -24.03 -10.37 0.34
N THR A 169 -22.90 -10.82 0.89
CA THR A 169 -22.74 -12.20 1.32
C THR A 169 -23.54 -12.47 2.59
N ASN A 170 -23.57 -11.53 3.54
CA ASN A 170 -24.44 -11.63 4.71
C ASN A 170 -25.92 -11.66 4.33
N THR A 171 -26.31 -10.81 3.38
CA THR A 171 -27.69 -10.78 2.88
C THR A 171 -28.06 -12.15 2.29
N TYR A 172 -27.22 -12.69 1.41
CA TYR A 172 -27.41 -14.02 0.82
C TYR A 172 -27.48 -15.11 1.89
N MET A 173 -26.54 -15.13 2.84
CA MET A 173 -26.49 -16.15 3.89
C MET A 173 -27.68 -16.09 4.85
N SER A 174 -28.20 -14.90 5.14
CA SER A 174 -29.39 -14.75 5.99
C SER A 174 -30.65 -15.39 5.36
N GLN A 175 -30.69 -15.48 4.03
CA GLN A 175 -31.80 -16.04 3.26
C GLN A 175 -31.47 -17.43 2.67
N PHE A 176 -30.27 -17.96 2.92
CA PHE A 176 -29.75 -19.16 2.27
C PHE A 176 -30.69 -20.36 2.36
N THR A 177 -31.21 -20.65 3.55
CA THR A 177 -32.15 -21.76 3.77
C THR A 177 -33.43 -21.61 2.94
N GLU A 178 -33.98 -20.39 2.83
CA GLU A 178 -35.15 -20.15 2.00
C GLU A 178 -34.84 -20.24 0.51
N ILE A 179 -33.70 -19.69 0.08
CA ILE A 179 -33.23 -19.73 -1.30
C ILE A 179 -33.08 -21.18 -1.78
N VAL A 180 -32.42 -22.02 -0.98
CA VAL A 180 -32.20 -23.44 -1.30
C VAL A 180 -33.52 -24.21 -1.31
N LYS A 181 -34.36 -24.00 -0.28
CA LYS A 181 -35.64 -24.73 -0.14
C LYS A 181 -36.61 -24.40 -1.28
N HIS A 182 -36.71 -23.13 -1.66
CA HIS A 182 -37.64 -22.67 -2.68
C HIS A 182 -37.03 -22.62 -4.08
N GLN A 183 -35.79 -23.11 -4.26
CA GLN A 183 -35.07 -23.12 -5.53
C GLN A 183 -35.08 -21.75 -6.20
N LYS A 184 -34.79 -20.71 -5.43
CA LYS A 184 -34.79 -19.33 -5.93
C LYS A 184 -33.52 -19.05 -6.76
N THR A 185 -33.50 -19.59 -7.97
CA THR A 185 -32.34 -19.54 -8.87
C THR A 185 -31.97 -18.10 -9.23
N GLU A 186 -32.95 -17.22 -9.45
CA GLU A 186 -32.72 -15.80 -9.76
C GLU A 186 -31.96 -15.07 -8.65
N GLU A 187 -32.30 -15.28 -7.37
CA GLU A 187 -31.61 -14.67 -6.24
C GLU A 187 -30.15 -15.14 -6.15
N THR A 188 -29.90 -16.41 -6.50
CA THR A 188 -28.55 -16.98 -6.54
C THR A 188 -27.72 -16.44 -7.71
N GLU A 189 -28.32 -16.31 -8.90
CA GLU A 189 -27.64 -15.74 -10.07
C GLU A 189 -27.28 -14.26 -9.86
N LEU A 190 -28.19 -13.47 -9.27
CA LEU A 190 -27.93 -12.08 -8.92
C LEU A 190 -26.77 -11.94 -7.94
N PHE A 191 -26.77 -12.76 -6.89
CA PHE A 191 -25.66 -12.80 -5.93
C PHE A 191 -24.34 -13.17 -6.60
N GLN A 192 -24.30 -14.23 -7.41
CA GLN A 192 -23.09 -14.66 -8.10
C GLN A 192 -22.54 -13.58 -9.04
N LYS A 193 -23.42 -12.93 -9.81
CA LYS A 193 -23.04 -11.86 -10.73
C LYS A 193 -22.42 -10.69 -9.99
N GLU A 194 -23.05 -10.24 -8.89
CA GLU A 194 -22.56 -9.10 -8.13
C GLU A 194 -21.28 -9.43 -7.35
N ALA A 195 -21.20 -10.60 -6.73
CA ALA A 195 -19.98 -11.08 -6.06
C ALA A 195 -18.80 -11.20 -7.03
N THR A 196 -19.04 -11.71 -8.23
CA THR A 196 -18.01 -11.80 -9.28
C THR A 196 -17.54 -10.40 -9.70
N ARG A 197 -18.47 -9.50 -9.99
CA ARG A 197 -18.17 -8.11 -10.37
C ARG A 197 -17.31 -7.41 -9.31
N LEU A 198 -17.71 -7.49 -8.05
CA LEU A 198 -16.98 -6.89 -6.93
C LEU A 198 -15.61 -7.53 -6.73
N GLY A 199 -15.51 -8.86 -6.88
CA GLY A 199 -14.24 -9.58 -6.77
C GLY A 199 -13.24 -9.19 -7.87
N GLU A 200 -13.69 -9.05 -9.12
CA GLU A 200 -12.86 -8.60 -10.24
C GLU A 200 -12.39 -7.16 -10.04
N GLU A 201 -13.28 -6.28 -9.57
CA GLU A 201 -12.96 -4.89 -9.28
C GLU A 201 -11.93 -4.80 -8.14
N LEU A 202 -12.11 -5.58 -7.06
CA LEU A 202 -11.18 -5.67 -5.94
C LEU A 202 -9.80 -6.14 -6.39
N GLN A 203 -9.75 -7.17 -7.24
CA GLN A 203 -8.49 -7.66 -7.79
C GLN A 203 -7.78 -6.60 -8.64
N THR A 204 -8.54 -5.85 -9.44
CA THR A 204 -8.01 -4.78 -10.28
C THR A 204 -7.41 -3.66 -9.43
N GLN A 205 -8.12 -3.21 -8.40
CA GLN A 205 -7.63 -2.16 -7.49
C GLN A 205 -6.43 -2.63 -6.66
N SER A 206 -6.42 -3.89 -6.23
CA SER A 206 -5.27 -4.49 -5.54
C SER A 206 -4.02 -4.48 -6.42
N ARG A 207 -4.11 -4.87 -7.69
CA ARG A 207 -2.99 -4.80 -8.65
C ARG A 207 -2.54 -3.36 -8.89
N LYS A 208 -3.48 -2.41 -8.98
CA LYS A 208 -3.17 -0.99 -9.11
C LYS A 208 -2.39 -0.48 -7.90
N LEU A 209 -2.81 -0.82 -6.68
CA LEU A 209 -2.12 -0.45 -5.45
C LEU A 209 -0.69 -1.01 -5.41
N LEU A 210 -0.48 -2.27 -5.82
CA LEU A 210 0.86 -2.86 -5.96
C LEU A 210 1.74 -2.08 -6.93
N SER A 211 1.19 -1.64 -8.06
CA SER A 211 1.91 -0.82 -9.04
C SER A 211 2.29 0.54 -8.45
N GLN A 212 1.38 1.18 -7.70
CA GLN A 212 1.65 2.47 -7.05
C GLN A 212 2.75 2.35 -5.99
N MET A 213 2.72 1.30 -5.16
CA MET A 213 3.77 1.03 -4.18
C MET A 213 5.15 0.83 -4.84
N ARG A 214 5.20 0.08 -5.96
CA ARG A 214 6.45 -0.12 -6.72
C ARG A 214 6.98 1.18 -7.33
N GLN A 215 6.09 1.97 -7.92
CA GLN A 215 6.46 3.26 -8.50
C GLN A 215 7.02 4.18 -7.44
N GLU A 216 6.37 4.26 -6.28
CA GLU A 216 6.84 5.11 -5.18
C GLU A 216 8.20 4.68 -4.63
N ILE A 217 8.45 3.37 -4.49
CA ILE A 217 9.77 2.86 -4.08
C ILE A 217 10.86 3.26 -5.09
N ASN A 218 10.55 3.22 -6.39
CA ASN A 218 11.50 3.53 -7.47
C ASN A 218 11.78 5.03 -7.66
N GLU A 219 10.88 5.90 -7.19
CA GLU A 219 10.97 7.37 -7.35
C GLU A 219 11.70 8.08 -6.19
N ILE A 220 12.10 7.37 -5.13
CA ILE A 220 12.82 7.91 -3.94
C ILE A 220 14.31 8.14 -4.21
#